data_AF-A0A0K1XCW4-F1
#
_entry.id   AF-A0A0K1XCW4-F1
#
_cell.length_a   1.000
_cell.length_b   1.000
_cell.length_c   1.000
_cell.angle_alpha   90.00
_cell.angle_beta   90.00
_cell.angle_gamma   90.00
#
_symmetry.space_group_name_H-M   'P 1'
#
loop_
_entity.id
_entity.type
_entity.pdbx_description
1 polymer ?
#
loop_
_entity_poly.entity_id
_entity_poly.type
_entity_poly.pdbx_seq_one_letter_code
_entity_poly.pdbx_strand_id
1 'polypeptide(L)' 'MSVLSEQEAVFKVNQAIGSMAIEGIVLTAKQQQAMLRIVQGQVSAASLRAKWLAKYSQLKS' A
#
# COMPACT_ATOMS: atom_id res chain seq x y z
N MET A 1 -13.37 2.59 -12.57
CA MET A 1 -11.92 2.72 -12.32
C MET A 1 -11.20 1.85 -13.34
N SER A 2 -10.31 2.43 -14.16
CA SER A 2 -9.45 1.64 -15.06
C SER A 2 -8.42 0.90 -14.20
N VAL A 3 -8.38 -0.43 -14.33
CA VAL A 3 -7.37 -1.27 -13.67
C VAL A 3 -6.07 -1.07 -14.44
N LEU A 4 -5.01 -0.70 -13.73
CA LEU A 4 -3.70 -0.51 -14.33
C LEU A 4 -3.17 -1.85 -14.83
N SER A 5 -2.44 -1.85 -15.94
CA SER A 5 -1.66 -3.01 -16.32
C SER A 5 -0.66 -3.37 -15.22
N GLU A 6 -0.22 -4.63 -15.16
CA GLU A 6 0.70 -5.08 -14.13
C GLU A 6 1.99 -4.24 -14.09
N GLN A 7 2.51 -3.87 -15.27
CA GLN A 7 3.71 -3.05 -15.41
C GLN A 7 3.51 -1.62 -14.90
N GLU A 8 2.36 -0.99 -15.22
CA GLU A 8 2.03 0.34 -14.70
C GLU A 8 1.80 0.32 -13.18
N ALA A 9 1.21 -0.76 -12.66
CA ALA A 9 0.99 -0.93 -11.23
C ALA A 9 2.32 -1.03 -10.49
N VAL A 10 3.24 -1.88 -10.97
CA VAL A 10 4.59 -2.01 -10.41
C VAL A 10 5.35 -0.68 -10.49
N PHE A 11 5.28 0.01 -11.63
CA PHE A 11 5.94 1.30 -11.79
C PHE A 11 5.45 2.33 -10.77
N LYS A 12 4.12 2.51 -10.63
CA LYS A 12 3.55 3.48 -9.68
C LYS A 12 3.87 3.13 -8.22
N VAL A 13 3.86 1.84 -7.87
CA VAL A 13 4.23 1.40 -6.53
C VAL A 13 5.71 1.68 -6.26
N ASN A 14 6.60 1.40 -7.21
CA ASN A 14 8.03 1.70 -7.07
C ASN A 14 8.31 3.19 -6.95
N GLN A 15 7.60 4.04 -7.71
CA GLN A 15 7.68 5.50 -7.56
C GLN A 15 7.31 5.95 -6.15
N ALA A 16 6.19 5.45 -5.61
CA ALA A 16 5.77 5.78 -4.26
C ALA A 16 6.77 5.27 -3.19
N ILE A 17 7.28 4.05 -3.34
CA ILE A 17 8.30 3.50 -2.43
C ILE A 17 9.57 4.35 -2.48
N GLY A 18 10.02 4.76 -3.68
CA GLY A 18 11.18 5.62 -3.86
C GLY A 18 11.02 6.96 -3.15
N SER A 19 9.89 7.63 -3.34
CA SER A 19 9.61 8.90 -2.65
C SER A 19 9.59 8.74 -1.13
N MET A 20 9.01 7.65 -0.61
CA MET A 20 8.99 7.38 0.84
C MET A 20 10.40 7.09 1.39
N ALA A 21 11.23 6.37 0.64
CA ALA A 21 12.60 6.07 1.03
C ALA A 21 13.48 7.33 1.10
N ILE A 22 13.27 8.30 0.20
CA ILE A 22 13.95 9.62 0.25
C ILE A 22 13.63 10.35 1.56
N GLU A 23 12.39 10.25 2.03
CA GLU A 23 11.93 10.79 3.32
C GLU A 23 12.33 9.91 4.53
N GLY A 24 13.14 8.87 4.33
CA GLY A 24 13.60 7.97 5.38
C GLY A 24 12.55 6.95 5.84
N ILE A 25 11.43 6.81 5.14
CA ILE A 25 10.36 5.86 5.46
C ILE A 25 10.57 4.57 4.68
N VAL A 26 11.05 3.53 5.36
CA VAL A 26 11.27 2.21 4.75
C VAL A 26 10.06 1.31 4.96
N LEU A 27 9.45 0.88 3.85
CA LEU A 27 8.34 -0.07 3.88
C LEU A 27 8.85 -1.52 3.92
N THR A 28 8.21 -2.33 4.75
CA THR A 28 8.40 -3.79 4.76
C THR A 28 7.89 -4.41 3.46
N ALA A 29 8.43 -5.59 3.10
CA ALA A 29 7.98 -6.34 1.92
C ALA A 29 6.45 -6.58 1.91
N LYS A 30 5.86 -6.83 3.09
CA LYS A 30 4.42 -7.02 3.24
C LYS A 30 3.62 -5.76 2.90
N GLN A 31 4.12 -4.58 3.27
CA GLN A 31 3.49 -3.30 2.93
C GLN A 31 3.59 -3.00 1.44
N GLN A 32 4.76 -3.25 0.83
CA GLN A 32 4.96 -3.09 -0.61
C GLN A 32 4.02 -4.01 -1.41
N GLN A 33 3.88 -5.28 -0.99
CA GLN A 33 2.94 -6.21 -1.62
C GLN A 33 1.48 -5.76 -1.46
N ALA A 34 1.11 -5.19 -0.31
CA ALA A 34 -0.23 -4.63 -0.11
C ALA A 34 -0.51 -3.46 -1.05
N MET A 35 0.49 -2.59 -1.31
CA MET A 35 0.36 -1.50 -2.28
C MET A 35 0.11 -2.01 -3.70
N LEU A 36 0.84 -3.05 -4.14
CA LEU A 36 0.60 -3.67 -5.46
C LEU A 36 -0.83 -4.19 -5.59
N ARG A 37 -1.34 -4.91 -4.59
CA ARG A 37 -2.71 -5.43 -4.59
C ARG A 37 -3.76 -4.33 -4.62
N ILE A 38 -3.50 -3.19 -3.98
CA ILE A 38 -4.38 -2.01 -4.02
C ILE A 38 -4.42 -1.42 -5.43
N VAL A 39 -3.26 -1.20 -6.03
CA VAL A 39 -3.14 -0.54 -7.33
C VAL A 39 -3.71 -1.42 -8.46
N GLN A 40 -3.66 -2.73 -8.29
CA GLN A 40 -4.31 -3.72 -9.17
C GLN A 40 -5.82 -3.89 -8.90
N GLY A 41 -6.39 -3.17 -7.93
CA GLY A 41 -7.81 -3.25 -7.59
C GLY A 41 -8.23 -4.55 -6.87
N GLN A 42 -7.28 -5.41 -6.51
CA GLN A 42 -7.53 -6.67 -5.78
C GLN A 42 -7.94 -6.41 -4.32
N VAL A 43 -7.52 -5.26 -3.76
CA VAL A 43 -7.85 -4.86 -2.39
C VAL A 43 -8.22 -3.38 -2.38
N SER A 44 -9.33 -3.03 -1.73
CA SER A 44 -9.69 -1.62 -1.50
C SER A 44 -8.76 -0.98 -0.46
N ALA A 45 -8.18 0.17 -0.81
CA ALA A 45 -7.38 0.99 0.11
C ALA A 45 -8.18 1.38 1.37
N ALA A 46 -9.47 1.71 1.21
CA ALA A 46 -10.35 2.08 2.32
C ALA A 46 -10.53 0.91 3.29
N SER A 47 -10.75 -0.30 2.76
CA SER A 47 -10.89 -1.51 3.57
C SER A 47 -9.59 -1.85 4.30
N LEU A 48 -8.44 -1.69 3.65
CA LEU A 48 -7.14 -1.94 4.29
C LEU A 48 -6.86 -0.92 5.41
N ARG A 49 -7.16 0.36 5.17
CA ARG A 49 -7.06 1.43 6.16
C ARG A 49 -7.93 1.15 7.38
N ALA A 50 -9.20 0.76 7.18
CA ALA A 50 -10.10 0.41 8.28
C ALA A 50 -9.54 -0.72 9.16
N LYS A 51 -8.99 -1.78 8.53
CA LYS A 51 -8.36 -2.89 9.26
C LYS A 51 -7.13 -2.45 10.07
N TRP A 52 -6.30 -1.56 9.51
CA TRP A 52 -5.12 -1.05 10.22
C TRP A 52 -5.49 -0.14 11.39
N LEU A 53 -6.47 0.73 11.21
CA LEU A 53 -6.99 1.57 12.29
C LEU A 53 -7.57 0.73 13.44
N ALA A 54 -8.37 -0.29 13.11
CA ALA A 54 -8.92 -1.21 14.10
C ALA A 54 -7.82 -1.96 14.88
N LYS A 55 -6.76 -2.42 14.19
CA LYS A 55 -5.62 -3.06 14.85
C LYS A 55 -4.86 -2.09 15.75
N TYR A 56 -4.66 -0.85 15.31
CA TYR A 56 -3.98 0.17 16.10
C TYR A 56 -4.77 0.55 17.36
N SER A 57 -6.11 0.68 17.26
CA SER A 57 -6.95 0.94 18.42
C SER A 57 -6.91 -0.20 19.45
N GLN A 58 -6.85 -1.45 19.00
CA GLN A 58 -6.72 -2.62 19.88
C GLN A 58 -5.37 -2.71 20.61
N LEU A 59 -4.30 -2.13 20.03
CA LEU A 59 -2.98 -2.11 20.68
C LEU A 59 -2.84 -0.99 21.72
N LYS A 60 -3.76 -0.02 21.73
CA LYS A 60 -3.77 1.11 22.67
C LYS A 60 -4.71 0.92 23.87
N SER A 61 -5.60 -0.06 23.80
CA SER A 61 -6.47 -0.52 24.90
C SER A 61 -5.78 -1.58 25.74
#